data_AF-A0A9P6IG07-F1
#
_entry.id   AF-A0A9P6IG07-F1
#
_cell.length_a   1.000
_cell.length_b   1.000
_cell.length_c   1.000
_cell.angle_alpha   90.00
_cell.angle_beta   90.00
_cell.angle_gamma   90.00
#
_symmetry.space_group_name_H-M   'P 1'
#
loop_
_entity.id
_entity.type
_entity.pdbx_description
1 polymer ?
#
loop_
_entity_poly.entity_id
_entity_poly.type
_entity_poly.pdbx_seq_one_letter_code
_entity_poly.pdbx_strand_id
1 'polypeptide(L)'
;LLELRVIRQLGVTVNIIFNITRKIKWFIVIFGLFLASFTHALLYVLHTRRYRPCPPGSTSCDDIDYPSKYPTGFFAALSATYFFLAGRYDPVGNSLDKGSTGFNIMMVVFYFFTSILLLNVLIALMNDAFVESAKEGEIAHWKLLSEVVA
;
A
#
# COMPACT_ATOMS: atom_id res chain seq x y z
N LEU A 1 -0.48 -29.65 28.47
CA LEU A 1 -1.63 -29.86 27.55
C LEU A 1 -2.10 -28.57 26.88
N LEU A 2 -2.32 -27.47 27.62
CA LEU A 2 -2.67 -26.16 27.04
C LEU A 2 -1.59 -25.59 26.10
N GLU A 3 -0.32 -25.64 26.51
CA GLU A 3 0.84 -25.18 25.71
C GLU A 3 0.94 -25.88 24.34
N LEU A 4 0.79 -27.22 24.32
CA LEU A 4 0.77 -27.98 23.05
C LEU A 4 -0.47 -27.68 22.19
N ARG A 5 -1.63 -27.39 22.79
CA ARG A 5 -2.84 -27.03 22.06
C ARG A 5 -2.71 -25.65 21.43
N VAL A 6 -2.13 -24.68 22.15
CA VAL A 6 -1.84 -23.33 21.64
C VAL A 6 -0.79 -23.39 20.52
N ILE A 7 0.31 -24.12 20.69
CA ILE A 7 1.34 -24.28 19.65
C ILE A 7 0.77 -24.96 18.39
N ARG A 8 -0.09 -25.97 18.56
CA ARG A 8 -0.77 -26.65 17.44
C ARG A 8 -1.77 -25.73 16.74
N GLN A 9 -2.54 -24.95 17.49
CA GLN A 9 -3.52 -24.01 16.95
C GLN A 9 -2.83 -22.85 16.21
N LEU A 10 -1.71 -22.35 16.74
CA LEU A 10 -0.85 -21.38 16.06
C LEU A 10 -0.21 -21.97 14.79
N GLY A 11 0.25 -23.22 14.82
CA GLY A 11 0.82 -23.88 13.65
C GLY A 11 -0.16 -23.99 12.49
N VAL A 12 -1.43 -24.30 12.77
CA VAL A 12 -2.49 -24.35 11.75
C VAL A 12 -2.77 -22.95 11.20
N THR A 13 -2.89 -21.93 12.06
CA THR A 13 -3.12 -20.54 11.61
C THR A 13 -1.97 -20.00 10.76
N VAL A 14 -0.71 -20.25 11.16
CA VAL A 14 0.48 -19.81 10.40
C VAL A 14 0.53 -20.49 9.03
N ASN A 15 0.21 -21.79 8.95
CA ASN A 15 0.18 -22.51 7.69
C ASN A 15 -0.91 -21.97 6.73
N ILE A 16 -2.08 -21.63 7.27
CA ILE A 16 -3.17 -20.98 6.52
C ILE A 16 -2.70 -19.62 5.99
N ILE A 17 -2.12 -18.77 6.83
CA ILE A 17 -1.61 -17.45 6.43
C ILE A 17 -0.54 -17.57 5.33
N PHE A 18 0.37 -18.55 5.44
CA PHE A 18 1.40 -18.79 4.44
C PHE A 18 0.81 -19.25 3.10
N ASN A 19 -0.20 -20.13 3.13
CA ASN A 19 -0.88 -20.59 1.93
C ASN A 19 -1.61 -19.43 1.22
N ILE A 20 -2.35 -18.61 1.99
CA ILE A 20 -3.00 -17.39 1.49
C ILE A 20 -1.98 -16.46 0.85
N THR A 21 -0.87 -16.18 1.55
CA THR A 21 0.20 -15.29 1.07
C THR A 21 0.78 -15.78 -0.27
N ARG A 22 0.96 -17.10 -0.44
CA ARG A 22 1.45 -17.69 -1.68
C ARG A 22 0.45 -17.52 -2.84
N LYS A 23 -0.85 -17.56 -2.57
CA LYS A 23 -1.91 -17.35 -3.58
C LYS A 23 -1.97 -15.90 -4.04
N ILE A 24 -1.82 -14.93 -3.13
CA ILE A 24 -1.89 -13.49 -3.47
C ILE A 24 -0.54 -12.87 -3.86
N LYS A 25 0.57 -13.63 -3.88
CA LYS A 25 1.93 -13.08 -4.10
C LYS A 25 2.05 -12.25 -5.38
N TRP A 26 1.43 -12.70 -6.47
CA TRP A 26 1.50 -12.02 -7.76
C TRP A 26 0.73 -10.71 -7.75
N PHE A 27 -0.40 -10.68 -7.03
CA PHE A 27 -1.15 -9.45 -6.82
C PHE A 27 -0.33 -8.44 -6.01
N ILE A 28 0.36 -8.87 -4.94
CA ILE A 28 1.25 -8.00 -4.15
C ILE A 28 2.37 -7.41 -5.02
N VAL A 29 2.96 -8.21 -5.92
CA VAL A 29 4.00 -7.71 -6.85
C VAL A 29 3.44 -6.63 -7.77
N ILE A 30 2.27 -6.86 -8.37
CA ILE A 30 1.60 -5.88 -9.24
C ILE A 30 1.31 -4.59 -8.45
N PHE A 31 0.75 -4.72 -7.25
CA PHE A 31 0.47 -3.60 -6.36
C PHE A 31 1.73 -2.80 -6.02
N GLY A 32 2.83 -3.48 -5.70
CA GLY A 32 4.13 -2.86 -5.44
C GLY A 32 4.68 -2.10 -6.66
N LEU A 33 4.50 -2.63 -7.87
CA LEU A 33 4.89 -1.94 -9.11
C LEU A 33 4.07 -0.68 -9.36
N PHE A 34 2.75 -0.73 -9.11
CA PHE A 34 1.90 0.45 -9.18
C PHE A 34 2.37 1.52 -8.19
N LEU A 35 2.61 1.16 -6.93
CA LEU A 35 3.13 2.09 -5.92
C LEU A 35 4.48 2.70 -6.32
N ALA A 36 5.41 1.88 -6.81
CA ALA A 36 6.72 2.33 -7.25
C ALA A 36 6.63 3.29 -8.46
N SER A 37 5.76 2.99 -9.42
CA SER A 37 5.51 3.84 -10.60
C SER A 37 4.96 5.21 -10.20
N PHE A 38 3.95 5.25 -9.33
CA PHE A 38 3.39 6.51 -8.82
C PHE A 38 4.37 7.26 -7.93
N THR A 39 5.16 6.56 -7.12
CA THR A 39 6.24 7.18 -6.33
C THR A 39 7.24 7.88 -7.23
N HIS A 40 7.64 7.23 -8.33
CA HIS A 40 8.56 7.80 -9.31
C HIS A 40 7.96 9.01 -10.03
N ALA A 41 6.69 8.92 -10.44
CA ALA A 41 5.97 10.04 -11.05
C ALA A 41 5.84 11.24 -10.08
N LEU A 42 5.52 10.99 -8.81
CA LEU A 42 5.45 12.02 -7.77
C LEU A 42 6.81 12.68 -7.53
N LEU A 43 7.87 11.89 -7.41
CA LEU A 43 9.23 12.40 -7.29
C LEU A 43 9.57 13.33 -8.45
N TYR A 44 9.27 12.92 -9.68
CA TYR A 44 9.51 13.71 -10.87
C TYR A 44 8.69 15.01 -10.85
N VAL A 45 7.38 14.95 -10.62
CA VAL A 45 6.51 16.14 -10.68
C VAL A 45 6.81 17.13 -9.55
N LEU A 46 7.14 16.66 -8.35
CA LEU A 46 7.38 17.52 -7.19
C LEU A 46 8.78 18.13 -7.19
N HIS A 47 9.80 17.42 -7.67
CA HIS A 47 11.18 17.95 -7.71
C HIS A 47 11.55 18.66 -9.01
N THR A 48 10.79 18.47 -10.10
CA THR A 48 11.05 19.19 -11.37
C THR A 48 10.46 20.60 -11.37
N ARG A 49 9.65 20.97 -10.34
CA ARG A 49 9.26 22.37 -10.15
C ARG A 49 10.51 23.20 -9.87
N ARG A 50 10.85 24.07 -10.83
CA ARG A 50 12.04 24.89 -10.76
C ARG A 50 11.85 25.97 -9.69
N TYR A 51 12.66 25.87 -8.64
CA TYR A 51 12.97 26.97 -7.75
C TYR A 51 13.33 28.22 -8.57
N ARG A 52 12.42 29.21 -8.60
CA ARG A 52 12.77 30.56 -9.02
C ARG A 52 13.08 31.34 -7.74
N PRO A 53 14.34 31.71 -7.46
CA PRO A 53 14.61 32.59 -6.34
C PRO A 53 13.86 33.91 -6.56
N CYS A 54 13.14 34.37 -5.54
CA CYS A 54 12.54 35.69 -5.56
C CYS A 54 13.62 36.77 -5.77
N PRO A 55 13.39 37.75 -6.64
CA PRO A 55 14.28 38.89 -6.75
C PRO A 55 14.29 39.66 -5.41
N PRO A 56 15.47 40.13 -4.95
CA PRO A 56 15.58 40.90 -3.72
C PRO A 56 14.77 42.20 -3.85
N GLY A 57 13.76 42.39 -2.99
CA GLY A 57 12.95 43.61 -2.93
C GLY A 57 11.44 43.44 -3.23
N SER A 58 10.95 42.22 -3.44
CA SER A 58 9.51 41.96 -3.57
C SER A 58 8.88 41.61 -2.21
N THR A 59 7.85 42.37 -1.79
CA THR A 59 7.12 42.17 -0.52
C THR A 59 6.00 41.14 -0.60
N SER A 60 5.66 40.65 -1.79
CA SER A 60 4.73 39.53 -1.98
C SER A 60 5.31 38.51 -2.94
N CYS A 61 6.00 37.51 -2.38
CA CYS A 61 6.37 36.27 -3.06
C CYS A 61 5.29 35.19 -2.87
N ASP A 62 4.02 35.57 -2.84
CA ASP A 62 2.93 34.67 -2.45
C ASP A 62 2.68 33.50 -3.44
N ASP A 63 3.33 33.53 -4.61
CA ASP A 63 3.17 32.52 -5.67
C ASP A 63 4.40 31.63 -5.90
N ILE A 64 5.49 31.77 -5.15
CA ILE A 64 6.73 31.06 -5.49
C ILE A 64 6.99 29.87 -4.57
N ASP A 65 6.43 28.75 -5.01
CA ASP A 65 6.96 27.40 -4.80
C ASP A 65 6.98 26.92 -3.34
N TYR A 66 5.90 26.27 -2.94
CA TYR A 66 5.83 25.61 -1.64
C TYR A 66 6.69 24.35 -1.73
N PRO A 67 7.84 24.27 -1.02
CA PRO A 67 8.62 23.04 -1.01
C PRO A 67 7.72 21.97 -0.41
N SER A 68 7.26 21.05 -1.25
CA SER A 68 6.59 19.87 -0.75
C SER A 68 7.53 19.21 0.23
N LYS A 69 7.06 18.86 1.43
CA LYS A 69 7.83 18.09 2.42
C LYS A 69 8.04 16.63 1.96
N TYR A 70 7.85 16.38 0.67
CA TYR A 70 7.99 15.08 0.06
C TYR A 70 9.47 14.70 0.02
N PRO A 71 9.84 13.50 0.49
CA PRO A 71 11.24 13.10 0.55
C PRO A 71 11.91 13.03 -0.83
N THR A 72 13.19 13.40 -0.89
CA THR A 72 14.02 13.32 -2.11
C THR A 72 14.48 11.89 -2.42
N GLY A 73 14.67 11.06 -1.39
CA GLY A 73 15.10 9.67 -1.55
C GLY A 73 13.96 8.75 -1.97
N PHE A 74 14.21 7.85 -2.93
CA PHE A 74 13.18 6.94 -3.49
C PHE A 74 12.47 6.10 -2.43
N PHE A 75 13.20 5.49 -1.49
CA PHE A 75 12.59 4.65 -0.45
C PHE A 75 11.77 5.45 0.57
N ALA A 76 12.20 6.68 0.88
CA ALA A 76 11.45 7.58 1.75
C ALA A 76 10.20 8.13 1.03
N ALA A 77 10.31 8.40 -0.26
CA ALA A 77 9.18 8.76 -1.11
C ALA A 77 8.19 7.60 -1.25
N LEU A 78 8.68 6.36 -1.35
CA LEU A 78 7.87 5.15 -1.42
C LEU A 78 7.07 4.96 -0.13
N SER A 79 7.69 5.13 1.04
CA SER A 79 6.98 5.04 2.32
C SER A 79 5.98 6.19 2.49
N ALA A 80 6.31 7.41 2.05
CA ALA A 80 5.36 8.53 2.01
C ALA A 80 4.15 8.21 1.11
N THR A 81 4.39 7.67 -0.08
CA THR A 81 3.33 7.25 -1.02
C THR A 81 2.48 6.13 -0.45
N TYR A 82 3.08 5.17 0.26
CA TYR A 82 2.33 4.15 0.99
C TYR A 82 1.40 4.76 2.05
N PHE A 83 1.86 5.77 2.80
CA PHE A 83 1.01 6.49 3.75
C PHE A 83 -0.11 7.29 3.08
N PHE A 84 -0.02 7.61 1.79
CA PHE A 84 -1.12 8.21 1.04
C PHE A 84 -2.31 7.27 0.88
N LEU A 85 -2.09 5.95 0.87
CA LEU A 85 -3.17 4.97 0.87
C LEU A 85 -3.93 4.96 2.19
N ALA A 86 -3.26 5.32 3.29
CA ALA A 86 -3.86 5.49 4.60
C ALA A 86 -4.50 6.88 4.80
N GLY A 87 -4.49 7.74 3.77
CA GLY A 87 -5.09 9.07 3.82
C GLY A 87 -4.21 10.18 4.40
N ARG A 88 -2.90 9.94 4.62
CA ARG A 88 -2.00 10.96 5.19
C ARG A 88 -1.32 11.80 4.11
N TYR A 89 -1.91 12.93 3.75
CA TYR A 89 -1.43 13.80 2.65
C TYR A 89 -0.53 14.97 3.07
N ASP A 90 -0.11 15.07 4.34
CA ASP A 90 0.76 16.16 4.84
C ASP A 90 1.99 16.47 3.96
N PRO A 91 2.70 15.46 3.39
CA PRO A 91 3.88 15.72 2.56
C PRO A 91 3.57 16.48 1.25
N VAL A 92 2.33 16.41 0.76
CA VAL A 92 1.89 16.98 -0.52
C VAL A 92 0.78 18.03 -0.36
N GLY A 93 0.35 18.35 0.87
CA GLY A 93 -0.76 19.28 1.13
C GLY A 93 -0.61 20.62 0.43
N ASN A 94 0.55 21.27 0.57
CA ASN A 94 0.80 22.55 -0.10
C ASN A 94 0.76 22.43 -1.64
N SER A 95 1.14 21.27 -2.19
CA SER A 95 1.12 21.00 -3.63
C SER A 95 -0.27 20.61 -4.14
N LEU A 96 -1.19 20.20 -3.27
CA LEU A 96 -2.61 19.97 -3.61
C LEU A 96 -3.36 21.30 -3.70
N ASP A 97 -3.20 22.17 -2.70
CA ASP A 97 -3.91 23.46 -2.64
C ASP A 97 -3.48 24.44 -3.73
N LYS A 98 -2.16 24.46 -4.03
CA LYS A 98 -1.54 25.39 -4.98
C LYS A 98 -0.92 24.65 -6.18
N GLY A 99 -1.44 23.45 -6.43
CA GLY A 99 -0.97 22.56 -7.48
C GLY A 99 -1.39 22.97 -8.88
N SER A 100 -0.66 22.49 -9.89
CA SER A 100 -1.18 22.48 -11.26
C SER A 100 -2.33 21.48 -11.36
N THR A 101 -3.32 21.75 -12.21
CA THR A 101 -4.46 20.85 -12.46
C THR A 101 -4.01 19.42 -12.80
N GLY A 102 -2.88 19.27 -13.50
CA GLY A 102 -2.30 17.97 -13.82
C GLY A 102 -1.86 17.16 -12.60
N PHE A 103 -1.30 17.81 -11.56
CA PHE A 103 -0.95 17.13 -10.31
C PHE A 103 -2.20 16.61 -9.58
N ASN A 104 -3.25 17.43 -9.52
CA ASN A 104 -4.52 17.05 -8.90
C ASN A 104 -5.18 15.87 -9.64
N ILE A 105 -5.19 15.88 -10.97
CA ILE A 105 -5.67 14.75 -11.78
C ILE A 105 -4.85 13.48 -11.50
N MET A 106 -3.52 13.58 -11.46
CA MET A 106 -2.65 12.46 -11.15
C MET A 106 -2.95 11.86 -9.76
N MET A 107 -3.19 12.69 -8.75
CA MET A 107 -3.56 12.26 -7.40
C MET A 107 -4.92 11.57 -7.35
N VAL A 108 -5.93 12.08 -8.09
CA VAL A 108 -7.24 11.43 -8.21
C VAL A 108 -7.11 10.05 -8.86
N VAL A 109 -6.36 9.94 -9.95
CA VAL A 109 -6.10 8.66 -10.64
C VAL A 109 -5.36 7.70 -9.71
N PHE A 110 -4.34 8.16 -8.99
CA PHE A 110 -3.63 7.36 -8.00
C PHE A 110 -4.58 6.79 -6.94
N TYR A 111 -5.42 7.63 -6.34
CA TYR A 111 -6.37 7.22 -5.32
C TYR A 111 -7.38 6.20 -5.85
N PHE A 112 -7.94 6.44 -7.05
CA PHE A 112 -8.88 5.54 -7.69
C PHE A 112 -8.27 4.15 -7.94
N PHE A 113 -7.09 4.08 -8.54
CA PHE A 113 -6.45 2.79 -8.83
C PHE A 113 -5.98 2.08 -7.56
N THR A 114 -5.34 2.77 -6.63
CA THR A 114 -4.74 2.11 -5.45
C THR A 114 -5.76 1.82 -4.36
N SER A 115 -6.51 2.84 -3.94
CA SER A 115 -7.35 2.78 -2.75
C SER A 115 -8.73 2.21 -3.04
N ILE A 116 -9.27 2.44 -4.25
CA ILE A 116 -10.58 1.92 -4.64
C ILE A 116 -10.45 0.59 -5.37
N LEU A 117 -9.70 0.54 -6.48
CA LEU A 117 -9.63 -0.69 -7.28
C LEU A 117 -8.78 -1.77 -6.62
N LEU A 118 -7.50 -1.51 -6.43
CA LEU A 118 -6.56 -2.54 -5.97
C LEU A 118 -6.88 -3.00 -4.54
N LEU A 119 -7.25 -2.10 -3.63
CA LEU A 119 -7.59 -2.49 -2.26
C LEU A 119 -8.84 -3.38 -2.21
N ASN A 120 -9.88 -3.07 -2.99
CA ASN A 120 -11.09 -3.90 -3.06
C ASN A 120 -10.80 -5.27 -3.68
N VAL A 121 -9.97 -5.31 -4.73
CA VAL A 121 -9.53 -6.58 -5.33
C VAL A 121 -8.68 -7.40 -4.34
N LEU A 122 -7.79 -6.75 -3.58
CA LEU A 122 -6.99 -7.43 -2.55
C LEU A 122 -7.87 -8.09 -1.50
N ILE A 123 -8.90 -7.39 -1.02
CA ILE A 123 -9.85 -7.93 -0.04
C ILE A 123 -10.61 -9.11 -0.64
N ALA A 124 -11.08 -9.01 -1.88
CA ALA A 124 -11.77 -10.10 -2.56
C ALA A 124 -10.88 -11.35 -2.70
N LEU A 125 -9.62 -11.17 -3.14
CA LEU A 125 -8.65 -12.26 -3.26
C LEU A 125 -8.27 -12.87 -1.91
N MET A 126 -8.16 -12.04 -0.86
CA MET A 126 -7.89 -12.51 0.50
C MET A 126 -9.05 -13.36 1.03
N ASN A 127 -10.30 -12.93 0.78
CA ASN A 127 -11.49 -13.69 1.17
C ASN A 127 -11.55 -15.05 0.44
N ASP A 128 -11.33 -15.07 -0.87
CA ASP A 128 -11.32 -16.30 -1.65
C ASP A 128 -10.22 -17.27 -1.18
N ALA A 129 -9.00 -16.77 -1.02
CA ALA A 129 -7.87 -17.55 -0.52
C ALA A 129 -8.10 -18.08 0.91
N PHE A 130 -8.78 -17.30 1.76
CA PHE A 130 -9.15 -17.71 3.11
C PHE A 130 -10.18 -18.85 3.08
N VAL A 131 -11.25 -18.73 2.30
CA VAL A 131 -12.28 -19.76 2.17
C VAL A 131 -11.67 -21.07 1.66
N GLU A 132 -10.77 -21.01 0.67
CA GLU A 132 -10.11 -22.19 0.15
C GLU A 132 -9.18 -22.84 1.20
N SER A 133 -8.39 -22.02 1.90
CA SER A 133 -7.49 -22.52 2.95
C SER A 133 -8.22 -23.08 4.17
N ALA A 134 -9.40 -22.53 4.50
CA ALA A 134 -10.26 -23.03 5.57
C ALA A 134 -10.81 -24.43 5.23
N LYS A 135 -11.27 -24.64 4.00
CA LYS A 135 -11.73 -25.95 3.51
C LYS A 135 -10.62 -27.00 3.56
N GLU A 136 -9.42 -26.65 3.10
CA GLU A 136 -8.24 -27.53 3.19
C GLU A 136 -7.89 -27.87 4.65
N GLY A 137 -8.03 -26.89 5.56
CA GLY A 137 -7.82 -27.06 7.00
C GLY A 137 -8.82 -28.01 7.66
N GLU A 138 -10.10 -27.93 7.30
CA GLU A 138 -11.14 -28.86 7.78
C GLU A 138 -10.85 -30.30 7.33
N ILE A 139 -10.49 -30.50 6.07
CA ILE A 139 -10.13 -31.82 5.54
C ILE A 139 -8.91 -32.40 6.28
N ALA A 140 -7.90 -31.58 6.55
CA ALA A 140 -6.72 -32.00 7.33
C ALA A 140 -7.08 -32.38 8.77
N HIS A 141 -8.03 -31.66 9.39
CA HIS A 141 -8.51 -31.96 10.73
C HIS A 141 -9.21 -33.34 10.80
N TRP A 142 -10.09 -33.65 9.85
CA TRP A 142 -10.77 -34.94 9.78
C TRP A 142 -9.81 -36.12 9.59
N LYS A 143 -8.77 -35.95 8.78
CA LYS A 143 -7.72 -36.98 8.61
C LYS A 143 -6.98 -37.28 9.91
N LEU A 144 -6.63 -36.23 10.65
CA LEU A 144 -5.97 -36.37 11.95
C LEU A 144 -6.88 -37.04 12.99
N LEU A 145 -8.19 -36.80 12.93
CA LEU A 145 -9.14 -37.51 13.79
C LEU A 145 -9.23 -39.00 13.43
N SER A 146 -9.22 -39.36 12.14
CA SER A 146 -9.27 -40.77 11.73
C SER A 146 -8.03 -41.57 12.14
N GLU A 147 -6.84 -40.96 12.14
CA GLU A 147 -5.60 -41.61 12.58
C GLU A 147 -5.54 -41.83 14.11
N VAL A 148 -6.27 -41.04 14.89
CA VAL A 148 -6.30 -41.16 16.36
C VAL A 148 -7.34 -42.17 16.83
N VAL A 149 -8.38 -42.42 16.02
CA VAL A 149 -9.49 -43.34 16.37
C VAL A 149 -9.22 -44.78 15.89
N ALA A 150 -8.31 -44.98 14.93
CA ALA A 150 -7.86 -46.29 14.47
C ALA A 150 -6.70 -46.83 15.33
#